data_AF-A0A939ETR1-F1
#
_entry.id   AF-A0A939ETR1-F1
#
_cell.length_a   1.000
_cell.length_b   1.000
_cell.length_c   1.000
_cell.angle_alpha   90.00
_cell.angle_beta   90.00
_cell.angle_gamma   90.00
#
_symmetry.space_group_name_H-M   'P 1'
#
loop_
_entity.id
_entity.type
_entity.pdbx_description
1 polymer ?
#
loop_
_entity_poly.entity_id
_entity_poly.type
_entity_poly.pdbx_seq_one_letter_code
_entity_poly.pdbx_strand_id
1 'polypeptide(L)'
;MKPTPAPVPTPPPIPLANTIAECQQQLLAKLKSGQFALSSSDKEGHRTLCYYRATFLFVSVGEDGTSVLRLPTGEVVLEHLWRQSAYKLVLVEGQYQWNYNLTDAEKLEAWQGILARLSFFTDGNARFVASTLAEFAELAAPQ
;
A
#
# COMPACT_ATOMS: atom_id res chain seq x y z
N MET A 1 2.93 -29.29 38.07
CA MET A 1 2.57 -29.18 36.64
C MET A 1 2.10 -27.76 36.39
N LYS A 2 2.70 -27.02 35.45
CA LYS A 2 2.27 -25.65 35.10
C LYS A 2 1.08 -25.75 34.12
N PRO A 3 0.00 -24.97 34.29
CA PRO A 3 -1.11 -24.99 33.35
C PRO A 3 -0.70 -24.33 32.03
N THR A 4 -1.01 -25.00 30.92
CA THR A 4 -0.84 -24.47 29.56
C THR A 4 -1.80 -23.30 29.35
N PRO A 5 -1.36 -22.15 28.80
CA PRO A 5 -2.25 -21.05 28.48
C PRO A 5 -3.30 -21.48 27.46
N ALA A 6 -4.55 -21.07 27.64
CA ALA A 6 -5.61 -21.29 26.67
C ALA A 6 -5.28 -20.57 25.34
N PRO A 7 -5.66 -21.14 24.18
CA PRO A 7 -5.51 -20.47 22.89
C PRO A 7 -6.26 -19.13 22.90
N VAL A 8 -5.57 -18.06 22.52
CA VAL A 8 -6.19 -16.74 22.34
C VAL A 8 -7.15 -16.85 21.15
N PRO A 9 -8.42 -16.41 21.28
CA PRO A 9 -9.35 -16.40 20.15
C PRO A 9 -8.78 -15.57 19.01
N THR A 10 -8.52 -16.19 17.87
CA THR A 10 -8.24 -15.47 16.63
C THR A 10 -9.50 -14.72 16.22
N PRO A 11 -9.46 -13.39 16.04
CA PRO A 11 -10.61 -12.67 15.50
C PRO A 11 -11.00 -13.28 14.16
N PRO A 12 -12.31 -13.38 13.85
CA PRO A 12 -12.76 -13.93 12.58
C PRO A 12 -12.13 -13.16 11.43
N PRO A 13 -11.66 -13.83 10.38
CA PRO A 13 -11.12 -13.14 9.22
C PRO A 13 -12.20 -12.21 8.66
N ILE A 14 -11.89 -10.92 8.56
CA ILE A 14 -12.72 -9.96 7.83
C ILE A 14 -12.92 -10.57 6.44
N PRO A 15 -14.15 -10.77 5.96
CA PRO A 15 -14.37 -11.35 4.64
C PRO A 15 -13.68 -10.46 3.61
N LEU A 16 -12.60 -10.98 3.01
CA LEU A 16 -11.92 -10.33 1.91
C LEU A 16 -12.91 -10.25 0.74
N ALA A 17 -12.92 -9.13 0.04
CA ALA A 17 -13.83 -8.89 -1.09
C ALA A 17 -13.76 -10.03 -2.11
N ASN A 18 -14.90 -10.40 -2.69
CA ASN A 18 -15.03 -11.63 -3.50
C ASN A 18 -14.69 -11.41 -4.97
N THR A 19 -14.59 -10.15 -5.41
CA THR A 19 -14.20 -9.79 -6.78
C THR A 19 -13.12 -8.71 -6.80
N ILE A 20 -12.38 -8.63 -7.91
CA ILE A 20 -11.36 -7.60 -8.12
C ILE A 20 -11.98 -6.20 -8.06
N ALA A 21 -13.14 -6.01 -8.70
CA ALA A 21 -13.83 -4.73 -8.72
C ALA A 21 -14.23 -4.28 -7.30
N GLU A 22 -14.74 -5.19 -6.47
CA GLU A 22 -15.04 -4.91 -5.06
C GLU A 22 -13.79 -4.54 -4.27
N CYS A 23 -12.67 -5.27 -4.46
CA CYS A 23 -11.40 -4.95 -3.80
C CYS A 23 -10.95 -3.52 -4.14
N GLN A 24 -10.95 -3.19 -5.43
CA GLN A 24 -10.54 -1.88 -5.94
C GLN A 24 -11.44 -0.76 -5.43
N GLN A 25 -12.76 -0.96 -5.41
CA GLN A 25 -13.71 0.01 -4.87
C GLN A 25 -13.50 0.24 -3.37
N GLN A 26 -13.35 -0.83 -2.58
CA GLN A 26 -13.11 -0.72 -1.14
C GLN A 26 -11.77 -0.04 -0.83
N LEU A 27 -10.72 -0.37 -1.58
CA LEU A 27 -9.41 0.26 -1.47
C LEU A 27 -9.48 1.77 -1.71
N LEU A 28 -10.10 2.19 -2.82
CA LEU A 28 -10.27 3.60 -3.13
C LEU A 28 -11.14 4.33 -2.10
N ALA A 29 -12.23 3.71 -1.64
CA ALA A 29 -13.11 4.29 -0.63
C ALA A 29 -12.38 4.49 0.72
N LYS A 30 -11.62 3.49 1.17
CA LYS A 30 -10.82 3.56 2.41
C LYS A 30 -9.71 4.60 2.30
N LEU A 31 -9.00 4.67 1.18
CA LEU A 31 -7.98 5.70 0.99
C LEU A 31 -8.63 7.10 0.96
N LYS A 32 -9.70 7.30 0.18
CA LYS A 32 -10.39 8.60 0.06
C LYS A 32 -11.02 9.09 1.37
N SER A 33 -11.29 8.21 2.34
CA SER A 33 -11.76 8.65 3.65
C SER A 33 -10.70 9.45 4.42
N GLY A 34 -9.43 9.39 4.00
CA GLY A 34 -8.30 10.03 4.68
C GLY A 34 -7.87 9.33 5.96
N GLN A 35 -8.56 8.25 6.37
CA GLN A 35 -8.26 7.51 7.59
C GLN A 35 -7.28 6.36 7.37
N PHE A 36 -7.08 5.94 6.12
CA PHE A 36 -6.23 4.81 5.77
C PHE A 36 -5.12 5.22 4.81
N ALA A 37 -4.01 4.50 4.90
CA ALA A 37 -2.87 4.61 4.01
C ALA A 37 -2.25 3.23 3.75
N LEU A 38 -1.52 3.13 2.65
CA LEU A 38 -0.55 2.06 2.45
C LEU A 38 0.82 2.61 2.80
N SER A 39 1.35 2.20 3.95
CA SER A 39 2.66 2.60 4.42
C SER A 39 3.59 1.38 4.50
N SER A 40 4.85 1.57 4.14
CA SER A 40 5.92 0.58 4.31
C SER A 40 7.14 1.29 4.85
N SER A 41 7.80 0.65 5.82
CA SER A 41 9.08 1.10 6.36
C SER A 41 9.99 -0.11 6.40
N ASP A 42 11.05 -0.07 5.62
CA ASP A 42 12.03 -1.15 5.53
C ASP A 42 13.43 -0.55 5.40
N LYS A 43 14.43 -1.38 5.08
CA LYS A 43 15.82 -0.94 4.95
C LYS A 43 16.03 0.04 3.78
N GLU A 44 15.16 0.04 2.77
CA GLU A 44 15.29 0.87 1.57
C GLU A 44 14.68 2.26 1.78
N GLY A 45 13.80 2.40 2.77
CA GLY A 45 13.26 3.69 3.19
C GLY A 45 11.86 3.62 3.76
N HIS A 46 11.22 4.79 3.83
CA HIS A 46 9.84 4.96 4.24
C HIS A 46 8.99 5.47 3.08
N ARG A 47 7.86 4.79 2.82
CA ARG A 47 6.96 5.10 1.72
C ARG A 47 5.51 5.04 2.18
N THR A 48 4.70 5.99 1.75
CA THR A 48 3.30 6.12 2.13
C THR A 48 2.46 6.58 0.93
N LEU A 49 1.43 5.81 0.58
CA LEU A 49 0.31 6.23 -0.26
C LEU A 49 -0.87 6.60 0.64
N CYS A 50 -1.36 7.84 0.52
CA CYS A 50 -2.49 8.34 1.30
C CYS A 50 -3.37 9.29 0.49
N TYR A 51 -4.54 9.62 1.02
CA TYR A 51 -5.36 10.73 0.53
C TYR A 51 -5.15 11.94 1.44
N TYR A 52 -4.46 12.96 0.93
CA TYR A 52 -4.05 14.12 1.69
C TYR A 52 -4.49 15.39 0.96
N ARG A 53 -5.20 16.29 1.67
CA ARG A 53 -5.74 17.55 1.12
C ARG A 53 -6.46 17.37 -0.21
N ALA A 54 -7.41 16.45 -0.27
CA ALA A 54 -8.24 16.14 -1.44
C ALA A 54 -7.45 15.64 -2.67
N THR A 55 -6.33 14.96 -2.47
CA THR A 55 -5.52 14.39 -3.54
C THR A 55 -4.82 13.12 -3.05
N PHE A 56 -4.69 12.10 -3.92
CA PHE A 56 -3.85 10.95 -3.60
C PHE A 56 -2.38 11.30 -3.80
N LEU A 57 -1.58 11.02 -2.78
CA LEU A 57 -0.14 11.25 -2.78
C LEU A 57 0.58 9.96 -2.43
N PHE A 58 1.54 9.59 -3.26
CA PHE A 58 2.59 8.64 -2.92
C PHE A 58 3.85 9.42 -2.56
N VAL A 59 4.33 9.25 -1.34
CA VAL A 59 5.55 9.90 -0.82
C VAL A 59 6.53 8.80 -0.44
N SER A 60 7.78 8.92 -0.86
CA SER A 60 8.85 7.96 -0.57
C SER A 60 10.13 8.71 -0.22
N VAL A 61 10.83 8.27 0.84
CA VAL A 61 12.16 8.75 1.22
C VAL A 61 13.01 7.53 1.51
N GLY A 62 14.11 7.38 0.78
CA GLY A 62 14.97 6.20 0.86
C GLY A 62 16.36 6.43 0.33
N GLU A 63 17.10 5.34 0.12
CA GLU A 63 18.48 5.37 -0.42
C GLU A 63 18.54 5.99 -1.82
N ASP A 64 17.50 5.75 -2.64
CA ASP A 64 17.35 6.34 -3.98
C ASP A 64 16.87 7.80 -3.95
N GLY A 65 16.70 8.37 -2.76
CA GLY A 65 16.28 9.76 -2.53
C GLY A 65 14.82 9.93 -2.16
N THR A 66 14.34 11.16 -2.35
CA THR A 66 13.01 11.64 -1.93
C THR A 66 12.12 11.83 -3.16
N SER A 67 10.92 11.25 -3.15
CA SER A 67 9.96 11.28 -4.25
C SER A 67 8.55 11.62 -3.76
N VAL A 68 7.86 12.51 -4.47
CA VAL A 68 6.44 12.83 -4.27
C VAL A 68 5.71 12.70 -5.60
N LEU A 69 4.73 11.79 -5.66
CA LEU A 69 3.90 11.56 -6.83
C LEU A 69 2.44 11.90 -6.53
N ARG A 70 1.87 12.75 -7.37
CA ARG A 70 0.44 13.05 -7.37
C ARG A 70 -0.29 12.05 -8.26
N LEU A 71 -1.27 11.34 -7.70
CA LEU A 71 -2.11 10.38 -8.42
C LEU A 71 -3.52 10.98 -8.55
N PRO A 72 -3.87 11.61 -9.69
CA PRO A 72 -5.02 12.52 -9.76
C PRO A 72 -6.37 11.80 -9.71
N THR A 73 -6.44 10.53 -10.09
CA THR A 73 -7.70 9.77 -10.15
C THR A 73 -7.57 8.41 -9.48
N GLY A 74 -8.72 7.78 -9.20
CA GLY A 74 -8.73 6.44 -8.63
C GLY A 74 -8.11 5.40 -9.56
N GLU A 75 -8.34 5.54 -10.87
CA GLU A 75 -7.77 4.67 -11.90
C GLU A 75 -6.25 4.71 -11.89
N VAL A 76 -5.67 5.91 -11.79
CA VAL A 76 -4.20 6.08 -11.71
C VAL A 76 -3.64 5.47 -10.43
N VAL A 77 -4.36 5.57 -9.31
CA VAL A 77 -3.97 4.90 -8.05
C VAL A 77 -3.97 3.38 -8.22
N LEU A 78 -5.03 2.82 -8.80
CA LEU A 78 -5.14 1.37 -9.01
C LEU A 78 -4.06 0.87 -9.97
N GLU A 79 -3.80 1.59 -11.05
CA GLU A 79 -2.72 1.24 -11.99
C GLU A 79 -1.35 1.26 -11.30
N HIS A 80 -1.07 2.31 -10.52
CA HIS A 80 0.18 2.44 -9.77
C HIS A 80 0.39 1.25 -8.81
N LEU A 81 -0.64 0.89 -8.04
CA LEU A 81 -0.59 -0.22 -7.09
C LEU A 81 -0.48 -1.58 -7.79
N TRP A 82 -1.16 -1.75 -8.93
CA TRP A 82 -1.09 -2.97 -9.70
C TRP A 82 0.30 -3.21 -10.26
N ARG A 83 0.95 -2.19 -10.82
CA ARG A 83 2.34 -2.31 -11.35
C ARG A 83 3.33 -2.82 -10.30
N GLN A 84 3.10 -2.52 -9.02
CA GLN A 84 3.94 -2.98 -7.91
C GLN A 84 3.65 -4.43 -7.47
N SER A 85 2.50 -4.97 -7.84
CA SER A 85 1.99 -6.27 -7.37
C SER A 85 1.69 -7.26 -8.52
N ALA A 86 1.92 -6.87 -9.77
CA ALA A 86 1.57 -7.62 -11.00
C ALA A 86 2.56 -8.75 -11.31
N TYR A 87 3.10 -9.41 -10.29
CA TYR A 87 4.02 -10.51 -10.45
C TYR A 87 4.00 -11.43 -9.22
N LYS A 88 4.37 -12.68 -9.41
CA LYS A 88 4.63 -13.63 -8.32
C LYS A 88 5.85 -14.48 -8.61
N LEU A 89 6.51 -14.95 -7.56
CA LEU A 89 7.62 -15.90 -7.69
C LEU A 89 7.06 -17.33 -7.69
N VAL A 90 7.35 -18.10 -8.74
CA VAL A 90 6.93 -19.50 -8.88
C VAL A 90 8.14 -20.42 -9.00
N LEU A 91 8.05 -21.62 -8.45
CA LEU A 91 9.08 -22.65 -8.61
C LEU A 91 8.76 -23.47 -9.87
N VAL A 92 9.60 -23.35 -10.89
CA VAL A 92 9.51 -24.11 -12.15
C VAL A 92 10.78 -24.92 -12.29
N GLU A 93 10.65 -26.24 -12.35
CA GLU A 93 11.79 -27.17 -12.54
C GLU A 93 12.93 -26.96 -11.52
N GLY A 94 12.57 -26.65 -10.26
CA GLY A 94 13.54 -26.44 -9.18
C GLY A 94 14.19 -25.06 -9.16
N GLN A 95 13.80 -24.13 -10.05
CA GLN A 95 14.27 -22.75 -10.06
C GLN A 95 13.12 -21.75 -9.84
N TYR A 96 13.38 -20.71 -9.06
CA TYR A 96 12.42 -19.64 -8.87
C TYR A 96 12.41 -18.69 -10.07
N GLN A 97 11.24 -18.46 -10.64
CA GLN A 97 11.02 -17.58 -11.79
C GLN A 97 9.91 -16.57 -11.49
N TRP A 98 10.04 -15.35 -12.02
CA TRP A 98 8.98 -14.35 -11.97
C TRP A 98 7.90 -14.68 -12.99
N ASN A 99 6.67 -14.89 -12.53
CA ASN A 99 5.50 -14.99 -13.38
C ASN A 99 4.73 -13.66 -13.38
N TYR A 100 4.56 -13.09 -14.58
CA TYR A 100 3.77 -11.87 -14.82
C TYR A 100 2.38 -12.17 -15.40
N ASN A 101 2.14 -13.40 -15.88
CA ASN A 101 0.86 -13.86 -16.40
C ASN A 101 0.04 -14.48 -15.26
N LEU A 102 -0.52 -13.61 -14.42
CA LEU A 102 -1.34 -14.03 -13.29
C LEU A 102 -2.73 -14.50 -13.76
N THR A 103 -3.25 -15.57 -13.18
CA THR A 103 -4.66 -15.99 -13.35
C THR A 103 -5.60 -15.01 -12.66
N ASP A 104 -6.89 -15.00 -12.98
CA ASP A 104 -7.82 -14.06 -12.34
C ASP A 104 -7.97 -14.31 -10.83
N ALA A 105 -7.83 -15.57 -10.38
CA ALA A 105 -7.77 -15.90 -8.96
C ALA A 105 -6.52 -15.29 -8.29
N GLU A 106 -5.35 -15.39 -8.93
CA GLU A 106 -4.11 -14.81 -8.41
C GLU A 106 -4.14 -13.28 -8.41
N LYS A 107 -4.77 -12.66 -9.42
CA LYS A 107 -5.01 -11.22 -9.42
C LYS A 107 -5.91 -10.81 -8.26
N LEU A 108 -6.97 -11.58 -8.01
CA LEU A 108 -7.86 -11.34 -6.87
C LEU A 108 -7.09 -11.44 -5.54
N GLU A 109 -6.30 -12.48 -5.33
CA GLU A 109 -5.45 -12.64 -4.15
C GLU A 109 -4.49 -11.47 -3.97
N ALA A 110 -3.85 -11.00 -5.05
CA ALA A 110 -2.98 -9.83 -5.00
C ALA A 110 -3.73 -8.56 -4.58
N TRP A 111 -4.92 -8.31 -5.13
CA TRP A 111 -5.76 -7.18 -4.74
C TRP A 111 -6.25 -7.26 -3.29
N GLN A 112 -6.66 -8.45 -2.84
CA GLN A 112 -7.01 -8.70 -1.45
C GLN A 112 -5.82 -8.45 -0.52
N GLY A 113 -4.61 -8.85 -0.93
CA GLY A 113 -3.37 -8.59 -0.20
C GLY A 113 -3.06 -7.09 -0.07
N ILE A 114 -3.25 -6.31 -1.15
CA ILE A 114 -3.12 -4.85 -1.09
C ILE A 114 -4.14 -4.25 -0.11
N LEU A 115 -5.40 -4.68 -0.19
CA LEU A 115 -6.46 -4.19 0.69
C LEU A 115 -6.18 -4.51 2.17
N ALA A 116 -5.68 -5.72 2.46
CA ALA A 116 -5.33 -6.17 3.81
C ALA A 116 -4.15 -5.41 4.42
N ARG A 117 -3.28 -4.82 3.59
CA ARG A 117 -2.14 -3.99 4.02
C ARG A 117 -2.52 -2.56 4.36
N LEU A 118 -3.75 -2.13 4.11
CA LEU A 118 -4.20 -0.81 4.55
C LEU A 118 -4.10 -0.72 6.07
N SER A 119 -3.45 0.34 6.51
CA SER A 119 -3.30 0.68 7.93
C SER A 119 -3.87 2.07 8.17
N PHE A 120 -4.10 2.42 9.43
CA PHE A 120 -4.55 3.76 9.77
C PHE A 120 -3.51 4.80 9.36
N PHE A 121 -3.97 5.91 8.79
CA PHE A 121 -3.16 7.07 8.52
C PHE A 121 -2.93 7.82 9.83
N THR A 122 -1.80 7.53 10.48
CA THR A 122 -1.46 8.06 11.81
C THR A 122 -0.91 9.49 11.73
N ASP A 123 -0.83 10.16 12.87
CA ASP A 123 -0.13 11.44 13.00
C ASP A 123 1.34 11.36 12.53
N GLY A 124 1.99 10.21 12.72
CA GLY A 124 3.34 9.96 12.23
C GLY A 124 3.40 10.03 10.70
N ASN A 125 2.47 9.35 10.03
CA ASN A 125 2.37 9.38 8.57
C ASN A 125 2.04 10.80 8.06
N ALA A 126 1.15 11.52 8.75
CA ALA A 126 0.79 12.90 8.41
C ALA A 126 1.99 13.86 8.53
N ARG A 127 2.78 13.74 9.61
CA ARG A 127 4.01 14.53 9.80
C ARG A 127 5.05 14.19 8.74
N PHE A 128 5.26 12.91 8.45
CA PHE A 128 6.15 12.48 7.37
C PHE A 128 5.78 13.14 6.04
N VAL A 129 4.53 12.98 5.59
CA VAL A 129 4.03 13.59 4.34
C VAL A 129 4.20 15.11 4.36
N ALA A 130 3.83 15.77 5.46
CA ALA A 130 3.94 17.22 5.56
C ALA A 130 5.40 17.71 5.49
N SER A 131 6.33 17.03 6.18
CA SER A 131 7.75 17.37 6.17
C SER A 131 8.36 17.22 4.79
N THR A 132 8.09 16.12 4.08
CA THR A 132 8.58 15.91 2.73
C THR A 132 8.04 16.96 1.75
N LEU A 133 6.75 17.32 1.87
CA LEU A 133 6.18 18.39 1.03
C LEU A 133 6.81 19.76 1.32
N ALA A 134 7.16 20.04 2.58
CA ALA A 134 7.84 21.28 2.96
C ALA A 134 9.25 21.35 2.35
N GLU A 135 10.03 20.27 2.41
CA GLU A 135 11.35 20.18 1.77
C GLU A 135 11.28 20.47 0.26
N PHE A 136 10.32 19.87 -0.46
CA PHE A 136 10.12 20.15 -1.88
C PHE A 136 9.68 21.60 -2.15
N ALA A 137 8.88 22.20 -1.26
CA ALA A 137 8.47 23.59 -1.40
C ALA A 137 9.65 24.55 -1.19
N GLU A 138 10.54 24.27 -0.25
CA GLU A 138 11.78 25.04 -0.02
C GLU A 138 12.70 24.98 -1.24
N LEU A 139 12.87 23.80 -1.86
CA LEU A 139 13.66 23.65 -3.09
C LEU A 139 13.08 24.41 -4.29
N ALA A 140 11.76 24.62 -4.31
CA ALA A 140 11.07 25.34 -5.38
C ALA A 140 11.01 26.87 -5.17
N ALA A 141 11.41 27.37 -4.00
CA ALA A 141 11.40 28.80 -3.72
C ALA A 141 12.51 29.53 -4.52
N PRO A 142 12.23 30.72 -5.08
CA PRO A 142 13.26 31.52 -5.70
C PRO A 142 14.31 31.91 -4.65
N GLN A 143 15.58 31.67 -4.97
CA GLN A 143 16.72 32.12 -4.15
C GLN A 143 16.97 33.62 -4.31
#